data_AF-A0A388NPK7-F1
#
_entry.id   AF-A0A388NPK7-F1
#
_cell.length_a   1.000
_cell.length_b   1.000
_cell.length_c   1.000
_cell.angle_alpha   90.00
_cell.angle_beta   90.00
_cell.angle_gamma   90.00
#
_symmetry.space_group_name_H-M   'P 1'
#
loop_
_entity.id
_entity.type
_entity.pdbx_description
1 polymer ?
#
loop_
_entity_poly.entity_id
_entity_poly.type
_entity_poly.pdbx_seq_one_letter_code
_entity_poly.pdbx_strand_id
1 'polypeptide(L)'
;MLVGSGLLGTLGMYLFVRNRWWRLAGIVAAAAWAFSPYLIFLEPHARGEIAETLSLGIAPFVLLWFDIVLRRGGWRPAVMAAISLAAVILAHPLTALPVYGVVLVLIGWEVSLASVDAQRGRQPFPWERIPQVAVAIVLGLGLAAVYWLPAGLERSAVRLDFYGLGHYDFRRHFLPVNELAALPIWLDEGAANPDFHFSLGPVQLLLAIAGMLAVFKPRLRRLDSMLMVFLSSFFCT
;
A
#
# COMPACT_ATOMS: atom_id res chain seq x y z
N MET A 1 -19.65 2.48 -5.89
CA MET A 1 -18.56 1.71 -5.23
C MET A 1 -17.25 2.50 -5.22
N LEU A 2 -16.81 3.08 -6.35
CA LEU A 2 -15.57 3.88 -6.46
C LEU A 2 -15.41 4.98 -5.39
N VAL A 3 -16.42 5.84 -5.22
CA VAL A 3 -16.41 6.89 -4.18
C VAL A 3 -16.29 6.31 -2.76
N GLY A 4 -16.97 5.19 -2.50
CA GLY A 4 -16.89 4.50 -1.20
C GLY A 4 -15.49 3.98 -0.92
N SER A 5 -14.85 3.34 -1.90
CA SER A 5 -13.46 2.87 -1.80
C SER A 5 -12.47 4.02 -1.60
N GLY A 6 -12.67 5.14 -2.32
CA GLY A 6 -11.88 6.37 -2.13
C GLY A 6 -12.00 6.93 -0.71
N LEU A 7 -13.22 7.04 -0.18
CA LEU A 7 -13.44 7.51 1.19
C LEU A 7 -12.84 6.55 2.24
N LEU A 8 -12.97 5.25 2.01
CA LEU A 8 -12.39 4.22 2.86
C LEU A 8 -10.87 4.34 2.92
N GLY A 9 -10.19 4.39 1.77
CA GLY A 9 -8.72 4.48 1.75
C GLY A 9 -8.21 5.79 2.31
N THR A 10 -8.89 6.91 2.02
CA THR A 10 -8.57 8.23 2.60
C THR A 10 -8.66 8.19 4.13
N LEU A 11 -9.71 7.59 4.67
CA LEU A 11 -9.88 7.43 6.11
C LEU A 11 -8.80 6.52 6.69
N GLY A 12 -8.58 5.34 6.10
CA GLY A 12 -7.56 4.39 6.56
C GLY A 12 -6.17 5.04 6.60
N MET A 13 -5.83 5.83 5.58
CA MET A 13 -4.54 6.52 5.50
C MET A 13 -4.42 7.64 6.54
N TYR A 14 -5.49 8.43 6.73
CA TYR A 14 -5.55 9.40 7.82
C TYR A 14 -5.32 8.75 9.19
N LEU A 15 -6.04 7.66 9.47
CA LEU A 15 -5.97 6.93 10.74
C LEU A 15 -4.56 6.35 10.98
N PHE A 16 -3.96 5.77 9.95
CA PHE A 16 -2.63 5.21 10.01
C PHE A 16 -1.58 6.25 10.38
N VAL A 17 -1.53 7.34 9.61
CA VAL A 17 -0.48 8.36 9.77
C VAL A 17 -0.72 9.21 11.02
N ARG A 18 -1.98 9.55 11.35
CA ARG A 18 -2.28 10.34 12.56
C ARG A 18 -1.91 9.60 13.86
N ASN A 19 -2.09 8.27 13.88
CA ASN A 19 -1.83 7.46 15.08
C ASN A 19 -0.34 7.31 15.34
N ARG A 20 0.46 7.46 14.28
CA ARG A 20 1.90 7.26 14.29
C ARG A 20 2.66 8.55 14.59
N TRP A 21 2.18 9.68 14.09
CA TRP A 21 2.83 10.98 14.28
C TRP A 21 1.90 12.02 14.88
N TRP A 22 1.12 12.71 14.05
CA TRP A 22 0.26 13.82 14.47
C TRP A 22 -0.81 14.10 13.43
N ARG A 23 -1.81 14.93 13.81
CA ARG A 23 -3.04 15.11 13.04
C ARG A 23 -2.83 15.70 11.64
N LEU A 24 -2.01 16.76 11.46
CA LEU A 24 -1.87 17.33 10.11
C LEU A 24 -1.03 16.44 9.18
N ALA A 25 -0.05 15.68 9.70
CA ALA A 25 0.61 14.65 8.88
C ALA A 25 -0.42 13.64 8.34
N GLY A 26 -1.39 13.24 9.18
CA GLY A 26 -2.51 12.43 8.75
C GLY A 26 -3.32 13.08 7.62
N ILE A 27 -3.63 14.37 7.75
CA ILE A 27 -4.39 15.11 6.72
C ILE A 27 -3.62 15.18 5.41
N VAL A 28 -2.32 15.48 5.47
CA VAL A 28 -1.46 15.54 4.28
C VAL A 28 -1.38 14.17 3.59
N ALA A 29 -1.21 13.08 4.36
CA ALA A 29 -1.15 11.74 3.79
C ALA A 29 -2.50 11.30 3.18
N ALA A 30 -3.61 11.63 3.85
CA ALA A 30 -4.95 11.37 3.34
C ALA A 30 -5.21 12.13 2.03
N ALA A 31 -4.82 13.41 1.95
CA ALA A 31 -4.91 14.20 0.74
C ALA A 31 -3.99 13.64 -0.37
N ALA A 32 -2.75 13.29 -0.06
CA ALA A 32 -1.81 12.73 -1.02
C ALA A 32 -2.31 11.41 -1.63
N TRP A 33 -2.95 10.57 -0.81
CA TRP A 33 -3.58 9.33 -1.26
C TRP A 33 -4.83 9.62 -2.11
N ALA A 34 -5.76 10.45 -1.61
CA ALA A 34 -7.04 10.72 -2.29
C ALA A 34 -6.87 11.43 -3.64
N PHE A 35 -5.87 12.30 -3.76
CA PHE A 35 -5.57 13.07 -4.96
C PHE A 35 -4.40 12.50 -5.75
N SER A 36 -4.08 11.22 -5.58
CA SER A 36 -3.06 10.59 -6.41
C SER A 36 -3.54 10.44 -7.85
N PRO A 37 -2.69 10.71 -8.86
CA PRO A 37 -3.12 10.63 -10.26
C PRO A 37 -3.68 9.27 -10.62
N TYR A 38 -3.08 8.21 -10.06
CA TYR A 38 -3.54 6.84 -10.25
C TYR A 38 -4.97 6.62 -9.76
N LEU A 39 -5.31 7.08 -8.55
CA LEU A 39 -6.64 6.85 -7.98
C LEU A 39 -7.72 7.79 -8.53
N ILE A 40 -7.35 9.01 -8.93
CA ILE A 40 -8.34 9.99 -9.38
C ILE A 40 -8.57 9.95 -10.90
N PHE A 41 -7.52 9.73 -11.69
CA PHE A 41 -7.61 9.77 -13.15
C PHE A 41 -7.57 8.38 -13.76
N LEU A 42 -6.66 7.51 -13.30
CA LEU A 42 -6.34 6.29 -14.03
C LEU A 42 -7.28 5.13 -13.72
N GLU A 43 -7.37 4.75 -12.46
CA GLU A 43 -8.15 3.59 -12.01
C GLU A 43 -9.65 3.71 -12.37
N PRO A 44 -10.35 4.81 -12.04
CA PRO A 44 -11.80 4.86 -12.24
C PRO A 44 -12.20 5.11 -13.70
N HIS A 45 -11.37 5.83 -14.46
CA HIS A 45 -11.76 6.35 -15.79
C HIS A 45 -11.03 5.66 -16.94
N ALA A 46 -9.75 5.31 -16.78
CA ALA A 46 -8.98 4.63 -17.82
C ALA A 46 -9.18 3.11 -17.76
N ARG A 47 -9.07 2.53 -16.56
CA ARG A 47 -9.06 1.07 -16.37
C ARG A 47 -10.41 0.50 -15.93
N GLY A 48 -11.18 1.26 -15.16
CA GLY A 48 -12.49 0.85 -14.67
C GLY A 48 -12.46 -0.41 -13.79
N GLU A 49 -11.32 -0.72 -13.16
CA GLU A 49 -11.10 -1.98 -12.45
C GLU A 49 -11.61 -1.91 -11.00
N ILE A 50 -12.92 -2.10 -10.84
CA ILE A 50 -13.63 -1.94 -9.56
C ILE A 50 -13.00 -2.78 -8.43
N ALA A 51 -12.52 -3.98 -8.78
CA ALA A 51 -11.83 -4.89 -7.86
C ALA A 51 -10.53 -4.30 -7.31
N GLU A 52 -9.69 -3.78 -8.19
CA GLU A 52 -8.44 -3.09 -7.84
C GLU A 52 -8.72 -1.85 -7.00
N THR A 53 -9.65 -0.99 -7.44
CA THR A 53 -10.01 0.22 -6.69
C THR A 53 -10.53 -0.10 -5.28
N LEU A 54 -11.32 -1.16 -5.10
CA LEU A 54 -11.77 -1.60 -3.78
C LEU A 54 -10.59 -2.08 -2.92
N SER A 55 -9.70 -2.88 -3.50
CA SER A 55 -8.50 -3.39 -2.82
C SER A 55 -7.59 -2.24 -2.35
N LEU A 56 -7.36 -1.24 -3.21
CA LEU A 56 -6.61 -0.02 -2.87
C LEU A 56 -7.29 0.80 -1.78
N GLY A 57 -8.63 0.88 -1.77
CA GLY A 57 -9.39 1.53 -0.70
C GLY A 57 -9.26 0.84 0.67
N ILE A 58 -9.05 -0.48 0.68
CA ILE A 58 -8.88 -1.26 1.92
C ILE A 58 -7.42 -1.28 2.37
N ALA A 59 -6.46 -1.19 1.45
CA ALA A 59 -5.03 -1.33 1.72
C ALA A 59 -4.49 -0.46 2.88
N PRO A 60 -4.88 0.82 3.05
CA PRO A 60 -4.41 1.62 4.19
C PRO A 60 -4.84 1.05 5.56
N PHE A 61 -5.94 0.31 5.64
CA PHE A 61 -6.34 -0.38 6.88
C PHE A 61 -5.42 -1.56 7.20
N VAL A 62 -4.89 -2.26 6.19
CA VAL A 62 -3.87 -3.30 6.40
C VAL A 62 -2.67 -2.67 7.11
N LEU A 63 -2.15 -1.56 6.58
CA LEU A 63 -1.03 -0.84 7.20
C LEU A 63 -1.34 -0.36 8.61
N LEU A 64 -2.52 0.24 8.81
CA LEU A 64 -2.99 0.70 10.12
C LEU A 64 -2.97 -0.42 11.16
N TRP A 65 -3.55 -1.58 10.86
CA TRP A 65 -3.69 -2.64 11.84
C TRP A 65 -2.37 -3.35 12.10
N PHE A 66 -1.55 -3.59 11.08
CA PHE A 66 -0.19 -4.13 11.28
C PHE A 66 0.69 -3.17 12.10
N ASP A 67 0.58 -1.85 11.88
CA ASP A 67 1.28 -0.85 12.69
C ASP A 67 0.86 -0.89 14.16
N ILE A 68 -0.45 -1.00 14.43
CA ILE A 68 -0.96 -1.12 15.79
C ILE A 68 -0.43 -2.40 16.45
N VAL A 69 -0.44 -3.55 15.75
CA VAL A 69 0.11 -4.82 16.28
C VAL A 69 1.60 -4.66 16.58
N LEU A 70 2.39 -4.10 15.66
CA LEU A 70 3.83 -3.92 15.85
C LEU A 70 4.16 -2.96 17.00
N ARG A 71 3.39 -1.88 17.17
CA ARG A 71 3.69 -0.80 18.14
C ARG A 71 3.05 -0.97 19.52
N ARG A 72 1.89 -1.62 19.60
CA ARG A 72 1.12 -1.76 20.83
C ARG A 72 0.80 -3.21 21.19
N GLY A 73 0.90 -4.13 20.22
CA GLY A 73 0.45 -5.51 20.37
C GLY A 73 -1.06 -5.62 20.52
N GLY A 74 -1.51 -6.85 20.72
CA GLY A 74 -2.90 -7.22 21.01
C GLY A 74 -3.54 -8.09 19.94
N TRP A 75 -4.34 -9.06 20.39
CA TRP A 75 -5.04 -9.99 19.51
C TRP A 75 -6.17 -9.34 18.70
N ARG A 76 -6.84 -8.32 19.25
CA ARG A 76 -7.88 -7.58 18.51
C ARG A 76 -7.30 -6.89 17.26
N PRO A 77 -6.23 -6.07 17.35
CA PRO A 77 -5.54 -5.56 16.16
C PRO A 77 -5.04 -6.64 15.21
N ALA A 78 -4.54 -7.77 15.72
CA ALA A 78 -4.08 -8.88 14.87
C ALA A 78 -5.20 -9.50 14.03
N VAL A 79 -6.38 -9.70 14.64
CA VAL A 79 -7.57 -10.19 13.91
C VAL A 79 -8.04 -9.14 12.90
N MET A 80 -8.03 -7.85 13.24
CA MET A 80 -8.39 -6.79 12.29
C MET A 80 -7.40 -6.70 11.12
N ALA A 81 -6.10 -6.89 11.37
CA ALA A 81 -5.07 -7.00 10.34
C ALA A 81 -5.33 -8.21 9.42
N ALA A 82 -5.67 -9.36 9.99
CA ALA A 82 -6.02 -10.55 9.21
C ALA A 82 -7.25 -10.33 8.32
N ILE A 83 -8.32 -9.73 8.87
CA ILE A 83 -9.56 -9.45 8.12
C ILE A 83 -9.30 -8.46 6.99
N SER A 84 -8.58 -7.38 7.25
CA SER A 84 -8.27 -6.38 6.22
C SER A 84 -7.34 -6.96 5.14
N LEU A 85 -6.38 -7.81 5.52
CA LEU A 85 -5.52 -8.52 4.58
C LEU A 85 -6.32 -9.48 3.69
N ALA A 86 -7.20 -10.29 4.29
CA ALA A 86 -8.08 -11.19 3.55
C ALA A 86 -8.98 -10.42 2.59
N ALA A 87 -9.53 -9.28 3.02
CA ALA A 87 -10.37 -8.43 2.19
C ALA A 87 -9.63 -7.86 0.97
N VAL A 88 -8.35 -7.45 1.12
CA VAL A 88 -7.51 -7.02 -0.01
C VAL A 88 -7.29 -8.16 -1.01
N ILE A 89 -6.98 -9.37 -0.53
CA ILE A 89 -6.74 -10.55 -1.39
C ILE A 89 -8.02 -10.94 -2.15
N LEU A 90 -9.15 -11.00 -1.44
CA LEU A 90 -10.44 -11.35 -2.01
C LEU A 90 -10.96 -10.28 -2.98
N ALA A 91 -10.65 -9.01 -2.73
CA ALA A 91 -10.99 -7.92 -3.64
C ALA A 91 -10.15 -8.00 -4.91
N HIS A 92 -8.82 -8.03 -4.78
CA HIS A 92 -7.92 -8.09 -5.92
C HIS A 92 -6.54 -8.65 -5.51
N PRO A 93 -6.18 -9.88 -5.90
CA PRO A 93 -4.96 -10.54 -5.43
C PRO A 93 -3.67 -9.94 -6.01
N LEU A 94 -3.73 -9.40 -7.22
CA LEU A 94 -2.56 -8.78 -7.85
C LEU A 94 -2.13 -7.52 -7.09
N THR A 95 -3.08 -6.72 -6.60
CA THR A 95 -2.79 -5.55 -5.74
C THR A 95 -2.45 -5.97 -4.31
N ALA A 96 -2.82 -7.18 -3.86
CA ALA A 96 -2.35 -7.70 -2.58
C ALA A 96 -0.82 -7.89 -2.55
N LEU A 97 -0.18 -8.16 -3.70
CA LEU A 97 1.28 -8.31 -3.78
C LEU A 97 2.06 -7.06 -3.35
N PRO A 98 1.83 -5.86 -3.91
CA PRO A 98 2.48 -4.64 -3.42
C PRO A 98 2.09 -4.32 -1.98
N VAL A 99 0.85 -4.61 -1.55
CA VAL A 99 0.44 -4.45 -0.13
C VAL A 99 1.32 -5.29 0.79
N TYR A 100 1.57 -6.57 0.47
CA TYR A 100 2.50 -7.41 1.23
C TYR A 100 3.91 -6.83 1.26
N GLY A 101 4.40 -6.35 0.12
CA GLY A 101 5.70 -5.69 0.02
C GLY A 101 5.80 -4.51 0.99
N VAL A 102 4.79 -3.65 1.04
CA VAL A 102 4.77 -2.50 1.97
C VAL A 102 4.65 -2.94 3.43
N VAL A 103 3.89 -3.98 3.75
CA VAL A 103 3.84 -4.55 5.12
C VAL A 103 5.20 -5.12 5.54
N LEU A 104 5.91 -5.80 4.64
CA LEU A 104 7.27 -6.29 4.93
C LEU A 104 8.26 -5.13 5.15
N VAL A 105 8.17 -4.08 4.34
CA VAL A 105 8.95 -2.85 4.54
C VAL A 105 8.62 -2.21 5.88
N LEU A 106 7.35 -2.15 6.27
CA LEU A 106 6.91 -1.64 7.58
C LEU A 106 7.52 -2.44 8.74
N ILE A 107 7.48 -3.78 8.66
CA ILE A 107 8.07 -4.65 9.68
C ILE A 107 9.58 -4.44 9.76
N GLY A 108 10.28 -4.47 8.61
CA GLY A 108 11.72 -4.25 8.54
C GLY A 108 12.14 -2.86 9.05
N TRP A 109 11.32 -1.85 8.77
CA TRP A 109 11.50 -0.49 9.28
C TRP A 109 11.39 -0.42 10.81
N GLU A 110 10.36 -1.02 11.41
CA GLU A 110 10.21 -1.05 12.87
C GLU A 110 11.36 -1.81 13.57
N VAL A 111 11.81 -2.93 13.00
CA VAL A 111 12.97 -3.68 13.51
C VAL A 111 14.25 -2.84 13.43
N SER A 112 14.44 -2.13 12.32
CA SER A 112 15.61 -1.27 12.10
C SER A 112 15.64 -0.09 13.07
N LEU A 113 14.50 0.58 13.26
CA LEU A 113 14.37 1.68 14.22
C LEU A 113 14.67 1.23 15.66
N ALA A 114 14.10 0.10 16.07
CA ALA A 114 14.29 -0.43 17.40
C ALA A 114 15.75 -0.86 17.65
N SER A 115 16.45 -1.34 16.62
CA SER A 115 17.88 -1.68 16.70
C SER A 115 18.75 -0.44 16.90
N VAL A 116 18.45 0.67 16.20
CA VAL A 116 19.13 1.96 16.39
C VAL A 116 18.84 2.56 17.76
N ASP A 117 17.61 2.42 18.26
CA ASP A 117 17.22 2.88 19.59
C ASP A 117 17.87 2.04 20.70
N ALA A 118 17.98 0.72 20.53
CA ALA A 118 18.68 -0.18 21.47
C ALA A 118 20.17 0.19 21.61
N GLN A 119 20.85 0.51 20.49
CA GLN A 119 22.23 1.01 20.51
C GLN A 119 22.39 2.33 21.29
N ARG A 120 21.30 3.08 21.47
CA ARG A 120 21.25 4.35 22.23
C ARG A 120 20.79 4.15 23.67
N GLY A 121 20.71 2.91 24.15
CA GLY A 121 20.28 2.56 25.51
C GLY A 121 18.78 2.65 25.74
N ARG A 122 17.96 2.65 24.69
CA ARG A 122 16.49 2.56 24.79
C ARG A 122 16.03 1.10 24.72
N GLN A 123 14.73 0.90 24.93
CA GLN A 123 14.05 -0.40 24.85
C GLN A 123 14.27 -1.05 23.46
N PRO A 124 14.61 -2.35 23.40
CA PRO A 124 14.77 -3.07 22.14
C PRO A 124 13.42 -3.38 21.46
N PHE A 125 13.50 -4.03 20.29
CA PHE A 125 12.29 -4.45 19.58
C PHE A 125 11.51 -5.49 20.41
N PRO A 126 10.18 -5.31 20.57
CA PRO A 126 9.33 -6.21 21.36
C PRO A 126 9.01 -7.49 20.57
N TRP A 127 9.94 -8.45 20.59
CA TRP A 127 9.83 -9.72 19.87
C TRP A 127 8.62 -10.56 20.29
N GLU A 128 8.06 -10.33 21.48
CA GLU A 128 6.83 -10.97 21.96
C GLU A 128 5.59 -10.67 21.08
N ARG A 129 5.67 -9.68 20.19
CA ARG A 129 4.59 -9.30 19.26
C ARG A 129 4.63 -10.05 17.94
N ILE A 130 5.75 -10.66 17.57
CA ILE A 130 5.89 -11.40 16.30
C ILE A 130 4.88 -12.55 16.16
N PRO A 131 4.54 -13.33 17.22
CA PRO A 131 3.49 -14.34 17.10
C PRO A 131 2.14 -13.75 16.65
N GLN A 132 1.81 -12.53 17.09
CA GLN A 132 0.55 -11.87 16.70
C GLN A 132 0.58 -11.43 15.23
N VAL A 133 1.73 -10.94 14.74
CA VAL A 133 1.95 -10.63 13.33
C VAL A 133 1.85 -11.89 12.47
N ALA A 134 2.49 -12.98 12.90
CA ALA A 134 2.45 -14.27 12.20
C ALA A 134 1.02 -14.82 12.13
N VAL A 135 0.29 -14.79 13.25
CA VAL A 135 -1.13 -15.17 13.27
C VAL A 135 -1.96 -14.28 12.36
N ALA A 136 -1.72 -12.95 12.33
CA ALA A 136 -2.45 -12.06 11.44
C ALA A 136 -2.24 -12.42 9.95
N ILE A 137 -1.01 -12.75 9.55
CA ILE A 137 -0.67 -13.17 8.19
C ILE A 137 -1.31 -14.52 7.87
N VAL A 138 -1.10 -15.53 8.72
CA VAL A 138 -1.63 -16.90 8.52
C VAL A 138 -3.15 -16.89 8.48
N LEU A 139 -3.80 -16.16 9.39
CA LEU A 139 -5.25 -16.04 9.43
C LEU A 139 -5.77 -15.27 8.20
N GLY A 140 -5.11 -14.19 7.78
CA GLY A 140 -5.51 -13.44 6.59
C GLY A 140 -5.42 -14.29 5.31
N LEU A 141 -4.32 -15.02 5.14
CA LEU A 141 -4.15 -15.98 4.03
C LEU A 141 -5.16 -17.13 4.14
N GLY A 142 -5.42 -17.64 5.34
CA GLY A 142 -6.40 -18.70 5.58
C GLY A 142 -7.83 -18.28 5.25
N LEU A 143 -8.24 -17.08 5.64
CA LEU A 143 -9.56 -16.51 5.31
C LEU A 143 -9.73 -16.31 3.80
N ALA A 144 -8.65 -15.98 3.08
CA ALA A 144 -8.66 -15.84 1.63
C ALA A 144 -8.35 -17.14 0.87
N ALA A 145 -8.17 -18.27 1.58
CA ALA A 145 -7.71 -19.53 0.97
C ALA A 145 -8.70 -20.07 -0.08
N VAL A 146 -10.00 -19.84 0.11
CA VAL A 146 -11.06 -20.14 -0.86
C VAL A 146 -10.76 -19.56 -2.25
N TYR A 147 -10.08 -18.41 -2.31
CA TYR A 147 -9.71 -17.78 -3.58
C TYR A 147 -8.35 -18.29 -4.10
N TRP A 148 -7.29 -18.16 -3.31
CA TRP A 148 -5.92 -18.33 -3.85
C TRP A 148 -5.45 -19.79 -3.86
N LEU A 149 -5.95 -20.64 -2.95
CA LEU A 149 -5.46 -22.01 -2.80
C LEU A 149 -5.86 -22.89 -4.00
N PRO A 150 -7.13 -22.92 -4.45
CA PRO A 150 -7.49 -23.63 -5.68
C PRO A 150 -6.74 -23.11 -6.90
N ALA A 151 -6.66 -21.78 -7.05
CA ALA A 151 -5.96 -21.14 -8.16
C ALA A 151 -4.46 -21.51 -8.21
N GLY A 152 -3.82 -21.71 -7.06
CA GLY A 152 -2.44 -22.18 -6.95
C GLY A 152 -2.29 -23.67 -7.26
N LEU A 153 -3.16 -24.52 -6.72
CA LEU A 153 -3.12 -25.97 -6.89
C LEU A 153 -3.45 -26.41 -8.32
N GLU A 154 -4.43 -25.76 -8.94
CA GLU A 154 -4.92 -26.07 -10.29
C GLU A 154 -4.26 -25.22 -11.36
N ARG A 155 -3.13 -24.56 -11.05
CA ARG A 155 -2.46 -23.63 -11.98
C ARG A 155 -2.11 -24.28 -13.33
N SER A 156 -1.79 -25.57 -13.36
CA SER A 156 -1.49 -26.30 -14.60
C SER A 156 -2.73 -26.58 -15.46
N ALA A 157 -3.93 -26.57 -14.87
CA ALA A 157 -5.19 -26.70 -15.59
C ALA A 157 -5.67 -25.36 -16.19
N VAL A 158 -5.15 -24.23 -15.70
CA VAL A 158 -5.49 -22.88 -16.16
C VAL A 158 -4.55 -22.44 -17.29
N ARG A 159 -5.12 -22.18 -18.46
CA ARG A 159 -4.39 -21.64 -19.61
C ARG A 159 -4.16 -20.13 -19.48
N LEU A 160 -2.99 -19.76 -18.96
CA LEU A 160 -2.53 -18.36 -18.85
C LEU A 160 -1.99 -17.79 -20.17
N ASP A 161 -1.83 -18.61 -21.19
CA ASP A 161 -1.29 -18.28 -22.51
C ASP A 161 -2.34 -17.71 -23.49
N PHE A 162 -3.61 -17.66 -23.10
CA PHE A 162 -4.71 -17.20 -23.95
C PHE A 162 -4.69 -15.68 -24.25
N TYR A 163 -4.20 -14.87 -23.30
CA TYR A 163 -4.10 -13.41 -23.44
C TYR A 163 -2.85 -12.93 -24.21
N GLY A 164 -2.11 -13.87 -24.84
CA GLY A 164 -0.92 -13.58 -25.62
C GLY A 164 0.39 -13.84 -24.85
N LEU A 165 1.42 -14.24 -25.60
CA LEU A 165 2.72 -14.60 -25.05
C LEU A 165 3.36 -13.39 -24.33
N GLY A 166 3.47 -13.50 -23.00
CA GLY A 166 4.11 -12.51 -22.13
C GLY A 166 3.18 -11.48 -21.52
N HIS A 167 1.86 -11.61 -21.67
CA HIS A 167 0.90 -10.75 -20.95
C HIS A 167 1.06 -10.85 -19.42
N TYR A 168 1.38 -12.04 -18.90
CA TYR A 168 1.69 -12.24 -17.47
C TYR A 168 3.18 -12.18 -17.13
N ASP A 169 4.04 -11.74 -18.05
CA ASP A 169 5.46 -11.52 -17.76
C ASP A 169 5.65 -10.15 -17.11
N PHE A 170 5.83 -10.13 -15.78
CA PHE A 170 6.00 -8.91 -15.00
C PHE A 170 7.16 -8.04 -15.51
N ARG A 171 8.17 -8.63 -16.18
CA ARG A 171 9.32 -7.90 -16.72
C ARG A 171 8.95 -6.93 -17.83
N ARG A 172 7.81 -7.16 -18.49
CA ARG A 172 7.28 -6.30 -19.55
C ARG A 172 6.41 -5.15 -19.02
N HIS A 173 6.17 -5.11 -17.71
CA HIS A 173 5.29 -4.15 -17.05
C HIS A 173 6.07 -3.16 -16.18
N PHE A 174 7.41 -3.12 -16.31
CA PHE A 174 8.21 -2.07 -15.68
C PHE A 174 8.08 -0.77 -16.44
N LEU A 175 7.61 0.26 -15.74
CA LEU A 175 7.50 1.61 -16.27
C LEU A 175 8.88 2.28 -16.27
N PRO A 176 9.23 3.01 -17.35
CA PRO A 176 10.47 3.76 -17.38
C PRO A 176 10.35 4.98 -16.45
N VAL A 177 11.47 5.37 -15.82
CA VAL A 177 11.49 6.41 -14.77
C VAL A 177 10.97 7.76 -15.27
N ASN A 178 11.18 8.07 -16.55
CA ASN A 178 10.66 9.28 -17.18
C ASN A 178 9.13 9.29 -17.30
N GLU A 179 8.49 8.12 -17.44
CA GLU A 179 7.02 8.01 -17.45
C GLU A 179 6.46 8.18 -16.03
N LEU A 180 7.08 7.57 -15.03
CA LEU A 180 6.73 7.77 -13.62
C LEU A 180 6.83 9.26 -13.20
N ALA A 181 7.82 9.98 -13.74
CA ALA A 181 8.05 11.40 -13.49
C ALA A 181 7.32 12.34 -14.48
N ALA A 182 6.61 11.79 -15.48
CA ALA A 182 5.88 12.59 -16.46
C ALA A 182 4.75 13.37 -15.77
N LEU A 183 4.26 14.43 -16.40
CA LEU A 183 3.03 15.07 -15.93
C LEU A 183 1.83 14.18 -16.26
N PRO A 184 0.83 14.08 -15.36
CA PRO A 184 -0.42 13.44 -15.68
C PRO A 184 -1.10 14.20 -16.81
N ILE A 185 -1.65 13.47 -17.77
CA ILE A 185 -2.43 14.02 -18.89
C ILE A 185 -3.92 13.84 -18.61
N TRP A 186 -4.73 14.76 -19.14
CA TRP A 186 -6.18 14.61 -19.12
C TRP A 186 -6.59 13.49 -20.07
N LEU A 187 -7.48 12.61 -19.61
CA LEU A 187 -8.04 11.58 -20.46
C LEU A 187 -8.95 12.20 -21.52
N ASP A 188 -8.82 11.73 -22.76
CA ASP A 188 -9.78 11.99 -23.82
C ASP A 188 -11.00 11.06 -23.63
N GLU A 189 -12.03 11.54 -22.95
CA GLU A 189 -13.26 10.76 -22.70
C GLU A 189 -14.01 10.37 -24.00
N GLY A 190 -13.69 11.00 -25.13
CA GLY A 190 -14.26 10.66 -26.44
C GLY A 190 -13.50 9.54 -27.16
N ALA A 191 -12.31 9.18 -26.70
CA ALA A 191 -11.49 8.15 -27.33
C ALA A 191 -11.93 6.74 -26.90
N ALA A 192 -11.98 5.80 -27.85
CA ALA A 192 -12.26 4.40 -27.55
C ALA A 192 -11.14 3.72 -26.74
N ASN A 193 -9.92 4.28 -26.81
CA ASN A 193 -8.77 3.87 -26.00
C ASN A 193 -7.96 5.14 -25.67
N PRO A 194 -8.32 5.87 -24.60
CA PRO A 194 -7.64 7.10 -24.24
C PRO A 194 -6.19 6.83 -23.87
N ASP A 195 -5.29 7.70 -24.32
CA ASP A 195 -3.89 7.65 -23.89
C ASP A 195 -3.78 8.14 -22.45
N PHE A 196 -2.88 7.54 -21.69
CA PHE A 196 -2.64 7.88 -20.29
C PHE A 196 -1.20 7.60 -19.88
N HIS A 197 -0.70 8.36 -18.92
CA HIS A 197 0.60 8.11 -18.31
C HIS A 197 0.42 7.51 -16.92
N PHE A 198 1.21 6.49 -16.59
CA PHE A 198 1.37 6.03 -15.21
C PHE A 198 2.26 6.99 -14.40
N SER A 199 1.80 8.24 -14.27
CA SER A 199 2.49 9.31 -13.58
C SER A 199 2.22 9.27 -12.07
N LEU A 200 3.29 9.45 -11.29
CA LEU A 200 3.17 9.71 -9.85
C LEU A 200 2.51 11.06 -9.53
N GLY A 201 2.66 12.02 -10.43
CA GLY A 201 2.30 13.41 -10.22
C GLY A 201 3.40 14.21 -9.52
N PRO A 202 3.61 15.49 -9.91
CA PRO A 202 4.68 16.31 -9.34
C PRO A 202 4.48 16.57 -7.85
N VAL A 203 3.23 16.66 -7.38
CA VAL A 203 2.93 16.91 -5.96
C VAL A 203 3.38 15.72 -5.10
N GLN A 204 3.04 14.50 -5.52
CA GLN A 204 3.43 13.26 -4.84
C GLN A 204 4.95 13.12 -4.84
N LEU A 205 5.60 13.39 -5.97
CA LEU A 205 7.06 13.36 -6.07
C LEU A 205 7.72 14.37 -5.12
N LEU A 206 7.21 15.60 -5.06
CA LEU A 206 7.71 16.63 -4.14
C LEU A 206 7.53 16.22 -2.68
N LEU A 207 6.37 15.68 -2.31
CA LEU A 207 6.12 15.21 -0.96
C LEU A 207 7.01 14.01 -0.59
N ALA A 208 7.24 13.10 -1.54
CA ALA A 208 8.11 11.95 -1.41
C ALA A 208 9.58 12.37 -1.21
N ILE A 209 10.09 13.31 -2.03
CA ILE A 209 11.44 13.88 -1.90
C ILE A 209 11.60 14.62 -0.57
N ALA A 210 10.66 15.51 -0.26
CA ALA A 210 10.67 16.25 0.99
C ALA A 210 10.69 15.28 2.18
N GLY A 211 10.00 14.14 2.03
CA GLY A 211 10.01 13.12 3.05
C GLY A 211 11.26 12.28 3.18
N MET A 212 11.87 11.93 2.07
CA MET A 212 13.19 11.31 2.06
C MET A 212 14.24 12.20 2.74
N LEU A 213 14.22 13.51 2.47
CA LEU A 213 15.16 14.47 3.05
C LEU A 213 14.97 14.67 4.56
N ALA A 214 13.75 14.56 5.07
CA ALA A 214 13.46 14.70 6.50
C ALA A 214 14.01 13.52 7.34
N VAL A 215 14.04 12.32 6.76
CA VAL A 215 14.39 11.07 7.44
C VAL A 215 15.87 10.99 7.82
N PHE A 216 16.76 11.60 7.04
CA PHE A 216 18.20 11.57 7.28
C PHE A 216 18.68 12.60 8.30
N LYS A 217 17.83 13.51 8.77
CA LYS A 217 18.23 14.52 9.77
C LYS A 217 17.95 14.00 11.18
N PRO A 218 18.96 13.70 12.03
CA PRO A 218 18.75 13.05 13.33
C PRO A 218 17.96 13.88 14.36
N ARG A 219 17.86 15.21 14.19
CA ARG A 219 16.95 16.08 14.96
C ARG A 219 15.51 16.06 14.44
N LEU A 220 15.32 15.73 13.16
CA LEU A 220 14.04 15.56 12.47
C LEU A 220 13.67 14.07 12.28
N ARG A 221 14.45 13.13 12.83
CA ARG A 221 14.11 11.69 12.95
C ARG A 221 12.83 11.44 13.76
N ARG A 222 12.24 12.47 14.38
CA ARG A 222 10.87 12.43 14.94
C ARG A 222 9.78 12.84 13.94
N LEU A 223 10.17 13.31 12.75
CA LEU A 223 9.33 13.58 11.59
C LEU A 223 9.39 12.40 10.60
N ASP A 224 9.24 11.16 11.07
CA ASP A 224 9.12 10.00 10.16
C ASP A 224 7.86 10.08 9.25
N SER A 225 7.07 11.15 9.36
CA SER A 225 5.82 11.50 8.67
C SER A 225 5.88 11.48 7.15
N MET A 226 7.02 11.14 6.56
CA MET A 226 7.44 11.65 5.28
C MET A 226 8.08 10.53 4.43
N LEU A 227 8.71 9.54 5.08
CA LEU A 227 8.98 8.20 4.51
C LEU A 227 7.69 7.44 4.15
N MET A 228 6.58 7.77 4.82
CA MET A 228 5.28 7.20 4.46
C MET A 228 4.47 8.03 3.48
N VAL A 229 4.85 9.29 3.23
CA VAL A 229 4.37 9.97 2.02
C VAL A 229 5.01 9.31 0.78
N PHE A 230 6.28 8.92 0.89
CA PHE A 230 6.95 8.07 -0.09
C PHE A 230 6.24 6.69 -0.25
N LEU A 231 5.84 6.02 0.84
CA LEU A 231 5.05 4.77 0.75
C LEU A 231 3.59 4.97 0.30
N SER A 232 2.96 6.13 0.53
CA SER A 232 1.65 6.44 -0.09
C SER A 232 1.79 6.53 -1.59
N SER A 233 2.90 7.09 -2.07
CA SER A 233 3.19 7.20 -3.50
C SER A 233 3.32 5.83 -4.15
N PHE A 234 3.78 4.81 -3.41
CA PHE A 234 3.84 3.40 -3.86
C PHE A 234 2.47 2.71 -3.96
N PHE A 235 1.44 3.23 -3.28
CA PHE A 235 0.05 2.80 -3.47
C PHE A 235 -0.63 3.53 -4.64
N CYS A 236 0.10 4.42 -5.30
CA CYS A 236 -0.38 5.30 -6.37
C CYS A 236 0.41 5.11 -7.67
N THR A 237 1.09 3.98 -7.81
CA THR A 237 1.75 3.46 -9.02
C THR A 237 1.26 2.07 -9.26
#